data_AF-A0A1V5TSK2-F1
#
_entry.id   AF-A0A1V5TSK2-F1
#
_cell.length_a   1.000
_cell.length_b   1.000
_cell.length_c   1.000
_cell.angle_alpha   90.00
_cell.angle_beta   90.00
_cell.angle_gamma   90.00
#
_symmetry.space_group_name_H-M   'P 1'
#
loop_
_entity.id
_entity.type
_entity.pdbx_description
1 polymer ?
#
loop_
_entity_poly.entity_id
_entity_poly.type
_entity_poly.pdbx_seq_one_letter_code
_entity_poly.pdbx_strand_id
1 'polypeptide(L)'
;MNTKIFLISILLTVTTLSSAQEKIYLTDVEKVKEYLSLNDAQYNSIKKNVTEIELILDEDKKIIEELKIRVMNDDEPGFFEKIKVKRGRDDRVSKIKDLKKIIERQLNDDQKEKYKNVIKPELHGLKKEEIFGPEK
;
A
#
# COMPACT_ATOMS: atom_id res chain seq x y z
N MET A 1 11.50 50.10 51.58
CA MET A 1 12.70 49.56 50.93
C MET A 1 12.26 48.37 50.08
N ASN A 2 12.66 48.38 48.81
CA ASN A 2 12.70 47.23 47.88
C ASN A 2 11.39 46.74 47.23
N THR A 3 11.04 47.45 46.14
CA THR A 3 10.90 46.92 44.78
C THR A 3 10.79 45.40 44.53
N LYS A 4 9.90 45.09 43.57
CA LYS A 4 10.15 44.33 42.31
C LYS A 4 9.69 42.87 42.19
N ILE A 5 8.81 42.70 41.20
CA ILE A 5 8.82 41.72 40.08
C ILE A 5 7.68 40.68 40.09
N PHE A 6 6.71 41.01 39.23
CA PHE A 6 5.89 40.10 38.44
C PHE A 6 6.68 38.91 37.90
N LEU A 7 6.22 37.68 38.14
CA LEU A 7 6.63 36.53 37.33
C LEU A 7 5.39 35.69 37.01
N ILE A 8 4.74 36.13 35.93
CA ILE A 8 3.79 35.37 35.14
C ILE A 8 4.46 34.05 34.76
N SER A 9 4.06 32.96 35.38
CA SER A 9 4.35 31.62 34.90
C SER A 9 3.25 31.24 33.93
N ILE A 10 3.40 31.65 32.66
CA ILE A 10 2.66 31.03 31.56
C ILE A 10 3.20 29.59 31.50
N LEU A 11 2.46 28.68 32.12
CA LEU A 11 2.61 27.27 31.85
C LEU A 11 2.12 27.07 30.43
N LEU A 12 3.05 27.03 29.47
CA LEU A 12 2.80 26.50 28.13
C LEU A 12 2.22 25.10 28.33
N THR A 13 0.90 24.99 28.24
CA THR A 13 0.26 23.73 27.94
C THR A 13 0.73 23.39 26.54
N VAL A 14 1.74 22.52 26.46
CA VAL A 14 2.09 21.83 25.23
C VAL A 14 0.81 21.12 24.84
N THR A 15 0.10 21.72 23.90
CA THR A 15 -0.98 21.08 23.19
C THR A 15 -0.36 19.84 22.58
N THR A 16 -0.64 18.68 23.17
CA THR A 16 -0.54 17.44 22.45
C THR A 16 -1.62 17.53 21.37
N LEU A 17 -1.29 18.21 20.27
CA LEU A 17 -1.80 17.83 18.96
C LEU A 17 -1.34 16.38 18.83
N SER A 18 -2.17 15.45 19.29
CA SER A 18 -2.29 14.14 18.67
C SER A 18 -2.71 14.44 17.24
N SER A 19 -1.75 14.85 16.41
CA SER A 19 -1.96 14.97 14.98
C SER A 19 -2.40 13.59 14.55
N ALA A 20 -3.62 13.49 14.04
CA ALA A 20 -3.99 12.35 13.24
C ALA A 20 -2.96 12.30 12.11
N GLN A 21 -1.92 11.49 12.27
CA GLN A 21 -0.85 11.40 11.30
C GLN A 21 -1.52 10.89 10.03
N GLU A 22 -1.56 11.74 9.00
CA GLU A 22 -2.23 11.42 7.76
C GLU A 22 -1.65 10.11 7.23
N LYS A 23 -2.54 9.16 6.91
CA LYS A 23 -2.13 7.85 6.39
C LYS A 23 -1.51 8.05 5.01
N ILE A 24 -0.25 7.67 4.86
CA ILE A 24 0.47 7.78 3.58
C ILE A 24 0.40 6.45 2.87
N TYR A 25 -0.22 6.44 1.70
CA TYR A 25 -0.34 5.26 0.85
C TYR A 25 0.79 5.27 -0.19
N LEU A 26 1.36 4.09 -0.46
CA LEU A 26 2.42 3.93 -1.46
C LEU A 26 1.99 4.38 -2.86
N THR A 27 0.70 4.24 -3.17
CA THR A 27 0.08 4.65 -4.43
C THR A 27 -0.02 6.17 -4.57
N ASP A 28 0.02 6.93 -3.47
CA ASP A 28 0.09 8.39 -3.51
C ASP A 28 1.56 8.85 -3.59
N VAL A 29 2.13 8.70 -4.79
CA VAL A 29 3.57 8.83 -5.01
C VAL A 29 4.10 10.23 -4.71
N GLU A 30 3.26 11.26 -4.84
CA GLU A 30 3.63 12.64 -4.48
C GLU A 30 3.78 12.79 -2.96
N LYS A 31 2.82 12.31 -2.18
CA LYS A 31 2.94 12.32 -0.71
C LYS A 31 4.11 11.46 -0.23
N VAL A 32 4.38 10.34 -0.90
CA VAL A 32 5.55 9.50 -0.61
C VAL A 32 6.85 10.27 -0.90
N LYS A 33 6.91 11.04 -1.99
CA LYS A 33 8.06 11.90 -2.33
C LYS A 33 8.36 12.87 -1.20
N GLU A 34 7.35 13.59 -0.75
CA GLU A 34 7.47 14.60 0.29
C GLU A 34 7.86 13.97 1.64
N TYR A 35 7.13 12.93 2.05
CA TYR A 35 7.29 12.28 3.35
C TYR A 35 8.66 11.62 3.54
N LEU A 36 9.12 10.90 2.51
CA LEU A 36 10.44 10.26 2.52
C LEU A 36 11.55 11.21 2.05
N SER A 37 11.21 12.43 1.65
CA SER A 37 12.16 13.41 1.11
C SER A 37 13.00 12.79 -0.02
N LEU A 38 12.32 12.14 -0.97
CA LEU A 38 12.97 11.43 -2.07
C LEU A 38 13.65 12.42 -3.01
N ASN A 39 14.86 12.07 -3.47
CA ASN A 39 15.44 12.76 -4.63
C ASN A 39 14.73 12.35 -5.92
N ASP A 40 14.98 13.07 -7.02
CA ASP A 40 14.26 12.83 -8.28
C ASP A 40 14.53 11.45 -8.89
N ALA A 41 15.74 10.90 -8.71
CA ALA A 41 16.05 9.56 -9.19
C ALA A 41 15.25 8.48 -8.44
N GLN A 42 15.22 8.58 -7.11
CA GLN A 42 14.39 7.71 -6.25
C GLN A 42 12.92 7.86 -6.61
N TYR A 43 12.41 9.09 -6.69
CA TYR A 43 11.02 9.37 -7.01
C TYR A 43 10.59 8.76 -8.35
N ASN A 44 11.35 9.00 -9.43
CA ASN A 44 11.00 8.50 -10.77
C ASN A 44 10.99 6.96 -10.82
N SER A 45 11.98 6.33 -10.18
CA SER A 45 12.07 4.88 -10.10
C SER A 45 10.96 4.28 -9.24
N ILE A 46 10.66 4.87 -8.09
CA ILE A 46 9.56 4.44 -7.20
C ILE A 46 8.23 4.58 -7.92
N LYS A 47 7.97 5.72 -8.57
CA LYS A 47 6.76 5.96 -9.38
C LYS A 47 6.54 4.85 -10.40
N LYS A 48 7.58 4.50 -11.16
CA LYS A 48 7.52 3.41 -12.15
C LYS A 48 7.12 2.07 -11.49
N ASN A 49 7.75 1.71 -10.38
CA ASN A 49 7.44 0.45 -9.68
C ASN A 49 6.04 0.45 -9.08
N VAL A 50 5.56 1.60 -8.58
CA VAL A 50 4.19 1.76 -8.06
C VAL A 50 3.17 1.61 -9.18
N THR A 51 3.38 2.26 -10.33
CA THR A 51 2.50 2.08 -11.50
C THR A 51 2.43 0.62 -11.94
N GLU A 52 3.55 -0.11 -11.92
CA GLU A 52 3.54 -1.54 -12.23
C GLU A 52 2.74 -2.35 -11.20
N ILE A 53 2.82 -2.01 -9.91
CA ILE A 53 1.98 -2.64 -8.87
C ILE A 53 0.50 -2.39 -9.15
N GLU A 54 0.12 -1.15 -9.47
CA GLU A 54 -1.27 -0.79 -9.79
C GLU A 54 -1.80 -1.56 -11.00
N LEU A 55 -1.01 -1.68 -12.06
CA LEU A 55 -1.36 -2.47 -13.24
C LEU A 55 -1.60 -3.95 -12.90
N ILE A 56 -0.75 -4.55 -12.06
CA ILE A 56 -0.92 -5.95 -11.62
C ILE A 56 -2.22 -6.12 -10.83
N LEU A 57 -2.55 -5.16 -9.95
CA LEU A 57 -3.77 -5.19 -9.15
C LEU A 57 -5.02 -5.05 -10.02
N ASP A 58 -4.99 -4.16 -11.01
CA ASP A 58 -6.09 -3.94 -11.94
C ASP A 58 -6.31 -5.14 -12.88
N GLU A 59 -5.23 -5.72 -13.40
CA GLU A 59 -5.28 -6.94 -14.21
C GLU A 59 -5.91 -8.09 -13.41
N ASP A 60 -5.45 -8.27 -12.17
CA ASP A 60 -6.00 -9.30 -11.31
C ASP A 60 -7.48 -9.09 -11.03
N LYS A 61 -7.88 -7.87 -10.64
CA LYS A 61 -9.27 -7.51 -10.40
C LYS A 61 -10.14 -7.84 -11.61
N LYS A 62 -9.66 -7.51 -12.82
CA LYS A 62 -10.36 -7.81 -14.07
C LYS A 62 -10.56 -9.33 -14.26
N ILE A 63 -9.51 -10.13 -14.05
CA ILE A 63 -9.59 -11.60 -14.15
C ILE A 63 -10.64 -12.15 -13.17
N ILE A 64 -10.65 -11.66 -11.92
CA ILE A 64 -11.61 -12.13 -10.91
C ILE A 64 -13.04 -11.73 -11.26
N GLU A 65 -13.27 -10.50 -11.72
CA GLU A 65 -14.61 -10.07 -12.15
C GLU A 65 -15.11 -10.84 -13.37
N GLU A 66 -14.26 -11.12 -14.36
CA GLU A 66 -14.63 -11.97 -15.50
C GLU A 66 -15.01 -13.39 -15.06
N LEU A 67 -14.27 -13.97 -14.11
CA LEU A 67 -14.60 -15.30 -13.55
C LEU A 67 -15.92 -15.29 -12.77
N LYS A 68 -16.18 -14.25 -11.97
CA LYS A 68 -17.47 -14.11 -11.27
C LYS A 68 -18.63 -14.06 -12.25
N ILE A 69 -18.50 -13.27 -13.32
CA ILE A 69 -19.54 -13.15 -14.36
C ILE A 69 -19.80 -14.52 -15.01
N ARG A 70 -18.75 -15.29 -15.31
CA ARG A 70 -18.92 -16.64 -15.88
C ARG A 70 -19.62 -17.59 -14.91
N VAL A 71 -19.21 -17.61 -13.64
CA VAL A 71 -19.86 -18.41 -12.58
C VAL A 71 -21.33 -18.03 -12.39
N MET A 72 -21.68 -16.74 -12.46
CA MET A 72 -23.07 -16.28 -12.40
C MET A 72 -23.93 -16.72 -13.59
N ASN A 73 -23.30 -17.06 -14.72
CA ASN A 73 -23.95 -17.54 -15.93
C ASN A 73 -23.82 -19.08 -16.09
N ASP A 74 -23.63 -19.80 -14.99
CA ASP A 74 -23.46 -21.26 -14.94
C ASP A 74 -22.28 -21.81 -15.77
N ASP A 75 -21.31 -20.96 -16.14
CA ASP A 75 -20.05 -21.32 -16.80
C ASP A 75 -18.92 -21.37 -15.76
N GLU A 76 -18.96 -22.41 -14.92
CA GLU A 76 -17.95 -22.58 -13.88
C GLU A 76 -16.59 -23.00 -14.47
N PRO A 77 -15.47 -22.36 -14.08
CA PRO A 77 -14.15 -22.76 -14.54
C PRO A 77 -13.84 -24.21 -14.15
N GLY A 78 -13.35 -25.00 -15.10
CA GLY A 78 -12.95 -26.38 -14.86
C GLY A 78 -11.74 -26.51 -13.92
N PHE A 79 -11.44 -27.72 -13.44
CA PHE A 79 -10.35 -27.98 -12.48
C PHE A 79 -9.00 -27.36 -12.90
N PHE A 80 -8.58 -27.59 -14.15
CA PHE A 80 -7.31 -27.05 -14.65
C PHE A 80 -7.31 -25.52 -14.78
N GLU A 81 -8.45 -24.93 -15.11
CA GLU A 81 -8.59 -23.48 -15.17
C GLU A 81 -8.47 -22.86 -13.77
N LYS A 82 -9.14 -23.44 -12.76
CA LYS A 82 -8.99 -23.01 -11.36
C LYS A 82 -7.52 -23.04 -10.91
N ILE A 83 -6.78 -24.10 -11.26
CA ILE A 83 -5.34 -24.18 -10.97
C ILE A 83 -4.57 -23.07 -11.67
N LYS A 84 -4.85 -22.81 -12.95
CA LYS A 84 -4.18 -21.76 -13.73
C LYS A 84 -4.42 -20.38 -13.12
N VAL A 85 -5.67 -20.07 -12.76
CA VAL A 85 -6.06 -18.80 -12.12
C VAL A 85 -5.34 -18.63 -10.79
N LYS A 86 -5.33 -19.67 -9.94
CA LYS A 86 -4.64 -19.64 -8.65
C LYS A 86 -3.13 -19.39 -8.83
N ARG A 87 -2.48 -20.15 -9.71
CA ARG A 87 -1.04 -19.98 -9.98
C ARG A 87 -0.72 -18.59 -10.52
N GLY A 88 -1.54 -18.09 -11.45
CA GLY A 88 -1.40 -16.72 -11.96
C GLY A 88 -1.52 -15.66 -10.86
N ARG A 89 -2.45 -15.84 -9.90
CA ARG A 89 -2.53 -14.99 -8.70
C ARG A 89 -1.25 -15.09 -7.87
N ASP A 90 -0.78 -16.29 -7.57
CA ASP A 90 0.43 -16.50 -6.75
C ASP A 90 1.66 -15.83 -7.40
N ASP A 91 1.78 -15.89 -8.73
CA ASP A 91 2.85 -15.20 -9.48
C ASP A 91 2.74 -13.67 -9.35
N ARG A 92 1.53 -13.11 -9.48
CA ARG A 92 1.27 -11.66 -9.29
C ARG A 92 1.59 -11.21 -7.87
N VAL A 93 1.23 -12.01 -6.85
CA VAL A 93 1.59 -11.76 -5.45
C VAL A 93 3.12 -11.68 -5.29
N SER A 94 3.85 -12.64 -5.87
CA SER A 94 5.32 -12.64 -5.83
C SER A 94 5.89 -11.40 -6.50
N LYS A 95 5.39 -11.04 -7.68
CA LYS A 95 5.84 -9.86 -8.43
C LYS A 95 5.63 -8.55 -7.66
N ILE A 96 4.48 -8.37 -7.01
CA ILE A 96 4.21 -7.21 -6.14
C ILE A 96 5.20 -7.18 -4.97
N LYS A 97 5.48 -8.32 -4.34
CA LYS A 97 6.47 -8.40 -3.25
C LYS A 97 7.87 -8.00 -3.71
N ASP A 98 8.28 -8.44 -4.90
CA ASP A 98 9.58 -8.09 -5.47
C ASP A 98 9.67 -6.59 -5.81
N LEU A 99 8.62 -6.00 -6.39
CA LEU A 99 8.56 -4.55 -6.67
C LEU A 99 8.67 -3.72 -5.38
N LYS A 100 7.98 -4.11 -4.30
CA LYS A 100 8.13 -3.46 -2.98
C LYS A 100 9.56 -3.55 -2.45
N LYS A 101 10.21 -4.70 -2.62
CA LYS A 101 11.60 -4.90 -2.21
C LYS A 101 12.57 -4.04 -3.03
N ILE A 102 12.30 -3.86 -4.33
CA ILE A 102 13.06 -2.97 -5.20
C ILE A 102 12.89 -1.51 -4.76
N ILE A 103 11.69 -1.08 -4.38
CA ILE A 103 11.44 0.25 -3.80
C ILE A 103 12.25 0.44 -2.52
N GLU A 104 12.14 -0.49 -1.56
CA GLU A 104 12.82 -0.39 -0.25
C GLU A 104 14.35 -0.33 -0.36
N ARG A 105 14.94 -1.06 -1.31
CA ARG A 105 16.40 -1.07 -1.55
C ARG A 105 16.96 0.26 -2.04
N GLN A 106 16.12 1.13 -2.61
CA GLN A 106 16.54 2.45 -3.10
C GLN A 106 16.59 3.51 -2.00
N LEU A 107 16.06 3.19 -0.82
CA LEU A 107 15.97 4.09 0.31
C LEU A 107 17.23 3.99 1.16
N ASN A 108 17.65 5.11 1.73
CA ASN A 108 18.63 5.11 2.82
C ASN A 108 17.96 4.67 4.15
N ASP A 109 18.74 4.57 5.22
CA ASP A 109 18.24 3.98 6.47
C ASP A 109 17.16 4.83 7.16
N ASP A 110 17.30 6.16 7.16
CA ASP A 110 16.27 7.08 7.67
C ASP A 110 14.97 6.98 6.86
N GLN A 111 15.08 6.89 5.55
CA GLN A 111 13.95 6.73 4.64
C GLN A 111 13.27 5.36 4.84
N LYS A 112 14.03 4.29 5.06
CA LYS A 112 13.46 2.96 5.35
C LYS A 112 12.67 2.96 6.65
N GLU A 113 13.13 3.66 7.68
CA GLU A 113 12.40 3.76 8.94
C GLU A 113 11.04 4.41 8.73
N LYS A 114 11.00 5.54 8.00
CA LYS A 114 9.73 6.18 7.61
C LYS A 114 8.88 5.28 6.72
N TYR A 115 9.50 4.57 5.78
CA TYR A 115 8.82 3.69 4.82
C TYR A 115 8.03 2.55 5.49
N LYS A 116 8.41 2.12 6.69
CA LYS A 116 7.62 1.15 7.48
C LYS A 116 6.19 1.64 7.74
N ASN A 117 6.00 2.95 7.92
CA ASN A 117 4.70 3.57 8.18
C ASN A 117 3.88 3.87 6.92
N VAL A 118 4.49 3.73 5.73
CA VAL A 118 3.76 3.85 4.46
C VAL A 118 2.89 2.61 4.25
N ILE A 119 1.60 2.82 4.00
CA ILE A 119 0.63 1.77 3.71
C ILE A 119 0.87 1.24 2.31
N LYS A 120 1.09 -0.07 2.18
CA LYS A 120 1.45 -0.73 0.92
C LYS A 120 0.24 -1.50 0.41
N PRO A 121 -0.12 -1.40 -0.88
CA PRO A 121 -1.19 -2.23 -1.43
C PRO A 121 -0.77 -3.70 -1.37
N GLU A 122 -1.68 -4.60 -0.99
CA GLU A 122 -1.39 -6.03 -0.87
C GLU A 122 -2.29 -6.84 -1.77
N LEU A 123 -1.70 -7.91 -2.32
CA LEU A 123 -2.42 -8.95 -3.01
C LEU A 123 -2.20 -10.22 -2.21
N HIS A 124 -3.30 -10.88 -1.83
CA HIS A 124 -3.24 -12.14 -1.11
C HIS A 124 -3.47 -13.32 -2.06
N GLY A 125 -3.16 -14.52 -1.58
CA GLY A 125 -3.51 -15.74 -2.30
C GLY A 125 -5.02 -15.81 -2.51
N LEU A 126 -5.43 -16.32 -3.68
CA LEU A 126 -6.82 -16.38 -4.10
C LEU A 126 -7.64 -17.24 -3.13
N LYS A 127 -8.66 -16.65 -2.52
CA LYS A 127 -9.64 -17.35 -1.71
C LYS A 127 -10.83 -17.77 -2.57
N LYS A 128 -11.51 -18.85 -2.17
CA LYS A 128 -12.65 -19.39 -2.91
C LYS A 128 -13.79 -18.37 -2.97
N GLU A 129 -14.02 -17.66 -1.88
CA GLU A 129 -15.15 -16.74 -1.73
C GLU A 129 -15.03 -15.51 -2.65
N GLU A 130 -13.80 -15.20 -3.10
CA GLU A 130 -13.56 -14.12 -4.06
C GLU A 130 -14.16 -14.42 -5.44
N ILE A 131 -14.37 -15.68 -5.80
CA ILE A 131 -14.98 -16.09 -7.08
C ILE A 131 -16.41 -16.60 -6.87
N PHE A 132 -16.62 -17.41 -5.85
CA PHE A 132 -17.87 -18.17 -5.66
C PHE A 132 -18.83 -17.52 -4.65
N GLY A 133 -18.44 -16.40 -4.02
CA GLY A 133 -19.19 -15.81 -2.92
C GLY A 133 -19.00 -16.57 -1.59
N PRO A 134 -19.58 -16.07 -0.49
CA PRO A 134 -19.45 -16.71 0.82
C PRO A 134 -20.06 -18.12 0.80
N GLU A 135 -19.39 -19.08 1.46
CA GLU A 135 -19.99 -20.40 1.69
C GLU A 135 -21.27 -20.24 2.54
N LYS A 136 -22.35 -20.89 2.10
CA LYS A 136 -23.64 -20.91 2.80
C LYS A 136 -23.64 -21.92 3.94
#